data_AF-A0A6I9VTX0-F1
#
_entry.id   AF-A0A6I9VTX0-F1
#
_cell.length_a   1.000
_cell.length_b   1.000
_cell.length_c   1.000
_cell.angle_alpha   90.00
_cell.angle_beta   90.00
_cell.angle_gamma   90.00
#
_symmetry.space_group_name_H-M   'P 1'
#
loop_
_entity.id
_entity.type
_entity.pdbx_description
1 polymer ?
#
loop_
_entity_poly.entity_id
_entity_poly.type
_entity_poly.pdbx_seq_one_letter_code
_entity_poly.pdbx_strand_id
1 'polypeptide(L)'
;MYSTFTNIKDYGFPFTSSSTPTAKCFRSFYDWFSNVIEIVPLALLTSGILSAYQVDEKIRMLLLFFGIVPVFFPLSMKQKEGQIRKLRFLTNITVVLQILAITILGLKNGNYNVISLVASYTFERFFVEEFCYRYNIPYTDLMQYCICFVEVFTVSTLKEL
;
A
#
# COMPACT_ATOMS: atom_id res chain seq x y z
N MET A 1 38.68 48.42 22.57
CA MET A 1 37.98 47.97 23.81
C MET A 1 36.75 47.22 23.37
N TYR A 2 36.52 46.00 23.90
CA TYR A 2 35.57 44.93 23.50
C TYR A 2 36.04 44.12 22.26
N SER A 3 36.42 42.83 22.28
CA SER A 3 35.97 41.62 23.01
C SER A 3 34.45 41.45 22.88
N THR A 4 33.84 40.43 22.29
CA THR A 4 34.14 39.00 22.10
C THR A 4 33.05 38.51 21.13
N PHE A 5 33.31 37.56 20.23
CA PHE A 5 32.39 36.45 19.89
C PHE A 5 33.05 35.56 18.82
N THR A 6 33.87 34.63 19.32
CA THR A 6 34.00 33.24 18.89
C THR A 6 33.84 32.91 17.40
N ASN A 7 34.99 32.57 16.81
CA ASN A 7 35.15 31.61 15.73
C ASN A 7 34.28 30.35 15.93
N ILE A 8 33.30 30.14 15.05
CA ILE A 8 32.67 28.83 14.78
C ILE A 8 32.58 28.70 13.25
N LYS A 9 33.74 28.67 12.58
CA LYS A 9 33.82 28.56 11.11
C LYS A 9 34.39 27.25 10.58
N ASP A 10 34.69 26.27 11.44
CA ASP A 10 35.39 25.04 11.05
C ASP A 10 34.59 23.73 11.25
N TYR A 11 33.27 23.76 11.11
CA TYR A 11 32.50 22.53 10.88
C TYR A 11 31.54 22.69 9.70
N GLY A 12 32.12 23.06 8.55
CA GLY A 12 31.52 22.79 7.25
C GLY A 12 31.62 21.29 6.94
N PHE A 13 30.72 20.47 7.52
CA PHE A 13 30.43 19.18 6.91
C PHE A 13 29.71 19.45 5.59
N PRO A 14 30.27 19.05 4.43
CA PRO A 14 29.54 19.16 3.18
C PRO A 14 28.43 18.10 3.22
N PHE A 15 27.25 18.49 3.67
CA PHE A 15 26.05 17.66 3.65
C PHE A 15 25.48 17.47 2.23
N THR A 16 26.31 17.49 1.19
CA THR A 16 25.90 17.20 -0.18
C THR A 16 27.10 16.77 -1.04
N SER A 17 27.49 15.49 -1.03
CA SER A 17 28.00 14.78 -2.23
C SER A 17 28.58 13.41 -1.87
N SER A 18 27.74 12.37 -1.89
CA SER A 18 28.04 11.08 -2.53
C SER A 18 27.03 10.05 -2.08
N SER A 19 26.40 9.42 -3.07
CA SER A 19 25.56 8.26 -2.89
C SER A 19 26.42 7.08 -2.41
N THR A 20 26.51 6.88 -1.10
CA THR A 20 27.10 5.67 -0.56
C THR A 20 26.31 4.45 -1.08
N PRO A 21 26.97 3.32 -1.42
CA PRO A 21 26.28 2.09 -1.83
C PRO A 21 25.22 1.65 -0.81
N THR A 22 25.46 1.94 0.47
CA THR A 22 24.53 1.73 1.57
C THR A 22 23.26 2.58 1.45
N ALA A 23 23.35 3.88 1.18
CA ALA A 23 22.16 4.74 1.00
C ALA A 23 21.29 4.31 -0.18
N LYS A 24 21.91 3.86 -1.29
CA LYS A 24 21.19 3.30 -2.45
C LYS A 24 20.49 1.97 -2.11
N CYS A 25 21.16 1.10 -1.36
CA CYS A 25 20.59 -0.16 -0.88
C CYS A 25 19.39 0.08 0.04
N PHE A 26 19.52 0.99 1.02
CA PHE A 26 18.41 1.36 1.92
C PHE A 26 17.21 1.91 1.17
N ARG A 27 17.43 2.80 0.18
CA ARG A 27 16.34 3.33 -0.65
C ARG A 27 15.64 2.24 -1.45
N SER A 28 16.40 1.35 -2.09
CA SER A 28 15.82 0.23 -2.84
C SER A 28 15.05 -0.74 -1.93
N PHE A 29 15.54 -0.99 -0.72
CA PHE A 29 14.85 -1.82 0.27
C PHE A 29 13.57 -1.14 0.76
N TYR A 30 13.62 0.16 1.04
CA TYR A 30 12.44 0.93 1.45
C TYR A 30 11.37 0.94 0.36
N ASP A 31 11.74 1.22 -0.89
CA ASP A 31 10.82 1.19 -2.03
C ASP A 31 10.21 -0.21 -2.20
N TRP A 32 11.01 -1.27 -2.07
CA TRP A 32 10.53 -2.64 -2.11
C TRP A 32 9.55 -2.94 -0.96
N PHE A 33 9.95 -2.63 0.28
CA PHE A 33 9.15 -2.86 1.48
C PHE A 33 7.83 -2.09 1.44
N SER A 34 7.86 -0.84 0.98
CA SER A 34 6.66 -0.01 0.78
C SER A 34 5.67 -0.67 -0.20
N ASN A 35 6.15 -1.27 -1.29
CA ASN A 35 5.29 -2.03 -2.20
C ASN A 35 4.75 -3.32 -1.54
N VAL A 36 5.55 -3.97 -0.68
CA VAL A 36 5.13 -5.20 0.02
C VAL A 36 3.98 -4.91 0.98
N ILE A 37 4.13 -3.89 1.85
CA ILE A 37 3.10 -3.53 2.85
C ILE A 37 1.81 -3.04 2.20
N GLU A 38 1.86 -2.56 0.97
CA GLU A 38 0.68 -2.10 0.24
C GLU A 38 -0.18 -3.25 -0.29
N ILE A 39 0.45 -4.37 -0.67
CA ILE A 39 -0.20 -5.47 -1.42
C ILE A 39 -0.46 -6.68 -0.54
N VAL A 40 0.49 -7.05 0.32
CA VAL A 40 0.44 -8.29 1.11
C VAL A 40 -0.74 -8.31 2.08
N PRO A 41 -1.04 -7.24 2.85
CA PRO A 41 -2.19 -7.25 3.77
C PRO A 41 -3.51 -7.49 3.05
N LEU A 42 -3.74 -6.86 1.89
CA LEU A 42 -4.95 -7.08 1.11
C LEU A 42 -5.06 -8.52 0.60
N ALA A 43 -3.94 -9.10 0.12
CA ALA A 43 -3.93 -10.47 -0.36
C ALA A 43 -4.23 -11.49 0.75
N LEU A 44 -3.66 -11.28 1.94
CA LEU A 44 -3.93 -12.11 3.11
C LEU A 44 -5.38 -11.96 3.58
N LEU A 45 -5.88 -10.73 3.65
CA LEU A 45 -7.26 -10.45 4.04
C LEU A 45 -8.26 -11.08 3.07
N THR A 46 -8.04 -10.92 1.77
CA THR A 46 -8.84 -11.56 0.71
C THR A 46 -8.85 -13.07 0.88
N SER A 47 -7.68 -13.68 1.11
CA SER A 47 -7.59 -15.12 1.35
C SER A 47 -8.34 -15.58 2.60
N GLY A 48 -8.24 -14.81 3.69
CA GLY A 48 -8.95 -15.08 4.94
C GLY A 48 -10.46 -15.04 4.76
N ILE A 49 -10.97 -13.99 4.09
CA ILE A 49 -12.40 -13.86 3.75
C ILE A 49 -12.85 -15.05 2.88
N LEU A 50 -12.10 -15.38 1.81
CA LEU A 50 -12.43 -16.52 0.94
C LEU A 50 -12.43 -17.86 1.71
N SER A 51 -11.50 -18.03 2.65
CA SER A 51 -11.42 -19.22 3.50
C SER A 51 -12.65 -19.39 4.38
N ALA A 52 -13.08 -18.32 5.05
CA ALA A 52 -14.22 -18.36 5.96
C ALA A 52 -15.54 -18.64 5.22
N TYR A 53 -15.68 -18.17 3.97
CA TYR A 53 -16.80 -18.51 3.11
C TYR A 53 -16.66 -19.86 2.37
N GLN A 54 -15.68 -20.70 2.75
CA GLN A 54 -15.45 -22.04 2.19
C GLN A 54 -15.30 -22.05 0.65
N VAL A 55 -14.68 -21.03 0.08
CA VAL A 55 -14.34 -21.00 -1.35
C VAL A 55 -13.26 -22.05 -1.64
N ASP A 56 -13.34 -22.66 -2.83
CA ASP A 56 -12.40 -23.69 -3.28
C ASP A 56 -10.93 -23.26 -3.10
N GLU A 57 -10.14 -24.16 -2.51
CA GLU A 57 -8.76 -23.88 -2.14
C GLU A 57 -7.89 -23.52 -3.34
N LYS A 58 -8.15 -24.07 -4.54
CA LYS A 58 -7.38 -23.75 -5.74
C LYS A 58 -7.62 -22.30 -6.17
N ILE A 59 -8.87 -21.84 -6.08
CA ILE A 59 -9.24 -20.45 -6.41
C ILE A 59 -8.59 -19.49 -5.40
N ARG A 60 -8.63 -19.82 -4.11
CA ARG A 60 -7.97 -19.05 -3.04
C ARG A 60 -6.47 -18.96 -3.26
N MET A 61 -5.81 -20.08 -3.54
CA MET A 61 -4.36 -20.13 -3.79
C MET A 61 -3.96 -19.39 -5.05
N LEU A 62 -4.78 -19.45 -6.12
CA LEU A 62 -4.56 -18.65 -7.33
C LEU A 62 -4.64 -17.15 -7.04
N LEU A 63 -5.66 -16.69 -6.32
CA LEU A 63 -5.82 -15.28 -5.95
C LEU A 63 -4.70 -14.78 -5.04
N LEU A 64 -4.26 -15.61 -4.08
CA LEU A 64 -3.08 -15.33 -3.26
C LEU A 64 -1.82 -15.22 -4.11
N PHE A 65 -1.61 -16.17 -5.01
CA PHE A 65 -0.44 -16.17 -5.89
C PHE A 65 -0.42 -14.90 -6.75
N PHE A 66 -1.51 -14.56 -7.42
CA PHE A 66 -1.62 -13.31 -8.18
C PHE A 66 -1.43 -12.07 -7.31
N GLY A 67 -1.86 -12.12 -6.05
CA GLY A 67 -1.63 -11.09 -5.03
C GLY A 67 -0.15 -10.84 -4.74
N ILE A 68 0.65 -11.91 -4.64
CA ILE A 68 2.04 -11.82 -4.20
C ILE A 68 3.00 -11.66 -5.39
N VAL A 69 2.61 -12.07 -6.60
CA VAL A 69 3.44 -11.94 -7.82
C VAL A 69 4.06 -10.54 -8.01
N PRO A 70 3.33 -9.42 -7.84
CA PRO A 70 3.90 -8.08 -7.99
C PRO A 70 5.02 -7.78 -6.97
N VAL A 71 5.05 -8.45 -5.80
CA VAL A 71 6.05 -8.24 -4.75
C VAL A 71 7.44 -8.75 -5.15
N PHE A 72 7.50 -9.82 -5.95
CA PHE A 72 8.76 -10.42 -6.41
C PHE A 72 9.36 -9.73 -7.64
N PHE A 73 8.53 -9.02 -8.40
CA PHE A 73 8.96 -8.31 -9.61
C PHE A 73 10.05 -7.25 -9.37
N PRO A 74 9.98 -6.38 -8.34
CA PRO A 74 11.02 -5.40 -8.03
C PRO A 74 12.35 -6.01 -7.55
N LEU A 75 12.36 -7.24 -7.01
CA LEU A 75 13.60 -7.93 -6.60
C LEU A 75 14.42 -8.47 -7.78
N SER A 76 13.77 -8.73 -8.92
CA SER A 76 14.39 -9.40 -10.07
C SER A 76 14.99 -8.43 -11.11
N MET A 77 14.55 -7.16 -11.14
CA MET A 77 14.86 -6.25 -12.25
C MET A 77 15.62 -5.01 -11.82
N LYS A 78 16.72 -4.69 -12.53
CA LYS A 78 17.37 -3.37 -12.45
C LYS A 78 16.37 -2.30 -12.89
N GLN A 79 15.87 -1.49 -11.95
CA GLN A 79 14.86 -0.44 -12.14
C GLN A 79 15.11 0.40 -13.41
N LYS A 80 14.36 0.11 -14.48
CA LYS A 80 14.16 1.04 -15.61
C LYS A 80 12.79 1.69 -15.45
N GLU A 81 12.70 3.01 -15.65
CA GLU A 81 11.49 3.83 -15.49
C GLU A 81 10.25 3.24 -16.19
N GLY A 82 10.40 2.73 -17.41
CA GLY A 82 9.31 2.10 -18.16
C GLY A 82 8.77 0.79 -17.54
N GLN A 83 9.57 0.10 -16.72
CA GLN A 83 9.15 -1.12 -16.02
C GLN A 83 8.42 -0.82 -14.71
N ILE A 84 8.72 0.30 -14.05
CA ILE A 84 8.00 0.76 -12.85
C ILE A 84 6.53 1.02 -13.18
N ARG A 85 6.26 1.64 -14.34
CA ARG A 85 4.89 1.85 -14.83
C ARG A 85 4.15 0.53 -15.07
N LYS A 86 4.82 -0.47 -15.64
CA LYS A 86 4.24 -1.82 -15.84
C LYS A 86 3.95 -2.52 -14.52
N LEU A 87 4.86 -2.42 -13.55
CA LEU A 87 4.66 -2.98 -12.22
C LEU A 87 3.47 -2.34 -11.49
N ARG A 88 3.36 -1.01 -11.54
CA ARG A 88 2.22 -0.29 -10.96
C ARG A 88 0.91 -0.71 -11.63
N PHE A 89 0.91 -0.88 -12.95
CA PHE A 89 -0.26 -1.34 -13.68
C PHE A 89 -0.66 -2.78 -13.30
N LEU A 90 0.31 -3.70 -13.21
CA LEU A 90 0.06 -5.07 -12.74
C LEU A 90 -0.47 -5.09 -11.31
N THR A 91 0.12 -4.30 -10.42
CA THR A 91 -0.32 -4.16 -9.02
C THR A 91 -1.76 -3.66 -8.96
N ASN A 92 -2.10 -2.63 -9.73
CA ASN A 92 -3.46 -2.11 -9.78
C ASN A 92 -4.45 -3.15 -10.33
N ILE A 93 -4.09 -3.91 -11.37
CA ILE A 93 -4.93 -5.00 -11.88
C ILE A 93 -5.16 -6.06 -10.79
N THR A 94 -4.09 -6.49 -10.13
CA THR A 94 -4.18 -7.48 -9.05
C THR A 94 -5.07 -6.99 -7.91
N VAL A 95 -4.90 -5.75 -7.48
CA VAL A 95 -5.72 -5.16 -6.41
C VAL A 95 -7.19 -5.07 -6.83
N VAL A 96 -7.48 -4.58 -8.04
CA VAL A 96 -8.86 -4.53 -8.56
C VAL A 96 -9.46 -5.93 -8.64
N LEU A 97 -8.70 -6.93 -9.07
CA LEU A 97 -9.17 -8.32 -9.13
C LEU A 97 -9.53 -8.86 -7.73
N GLN A 98 -8.69 -8.59 -6.73
CA GLN A 98 -8.96 -8.99 -5.34
C GLN A 98 -10.19 -8.29 -4.77
N ILE A 99 -10.29 -6.96 -4.94
CA ILE A 99 -11.46 -6.14 -4.56
C ILE A 99 -12.73 -6.70 -5.20
N LEU A 100 -12.68 -7.04 -6.50
CA LEU A 100 -13.84 -7.57 -7.23
C LEU A 100 -14.26 -8.94 -6.69
N ALA A 101 -13.30 -9.82 -6.39
CA ALA A 101 -13.58 -11.14 -5.81
C ALA A 101 -14.28 -11.04 -4.44
N ILE A 102 -13.78 -10.20 -3.53
CA ILE A 102 -14.41 -9.99 -2.22
C ILE A 102 -15.75 -9.27 -2.31
N THR A 103 -15.92 -8.37 -3.29
CA THR A 103 -17.20 -7.67 -3.53
C THR A 103 -18.30 -8.65 -3.95
N ILE A 104 -18.02 -9.52 -4.93
CA ILE A 104 -18.97 -10.53 -5.39
C ILE A 104 -19.37 -11.44 -4.23
N LEU A 105 -18.39 -11.86 -3.43
CA LEU A 105 -18.62 -12.73 -2.28
C LEU A 105 -19.45 -12.04 -1.19
N GLY A 106 -19.12 -10.79 -0.86
CA GLY A 106 -19.88 -9.97 0.10
C GLY A 106 -21.33 -9.76 -0.34
N LEU A 107 -21.56 -9.47 -1.62
CA LEU A 107 -22.90 -9.34 -2.20
C LEU A 107 -23.68 -10.66 -2.17
N LYS A 108 -23.05 -11.78 -2.53
CA LYS A 108 -23.69 -13.10 -2.54
C LYS A 108 -24.15 -13.52 -1.14
N ASN A 109 -23.38 -13.18 -0.11
CA ASN A 109 -23.65 -13.58 1.26
C ASN A 109 -24.40 -12.51 2.07
N GLY A 110 -24.72 -11.35 1.48
CA GLY A 110 -25.40 -10.24 2.16
C GLY A 110 -24.58 -9.62 3.30
N ASN A 111 -23.25 -9.77 3.27
CA ASN A 111 -22.39 -9.24 4.33
C ASN A 111 -22.02 -7.78 4.03
N TYR A 112 -22.75 -6.86 4.65
CA TYR A 112 -22.54 -5.42 4.50
C TYR A 112 -21.20 -4.94 5.07
N ASN A 113 -20.57 -5.65 6.00
CA ASN A 113 -19.25 -5.29 6.52
C ASN A 113 -18.16 -5.54 5.49
N VAL A 114 -18.21 -6.69 4.79
CA VAL A 114 -17.32 -6.95 3.66
C VAL A 114 -17.50 -5.87 2.60
N ILE A 115 -18.74 -5.53 2.24
CA ILE A 115 -19.03 -4.47 1.25
C ILE A 115 -18.50 -3.10 1.73
N SER A 116 -18.68 -2.74 3.00
CA SER A 116 -18.19 -1.48 3.57
C SER A 116 -16.67 -1.42 3.62
N LEU A 117 -16.01 -2.55 3.89
CA LEU A 117 -14.56 -2.70 3.80
C LEU A 117 -14.06 -2.46 2.37
N VAL A 118 -14.69 -3.11 1.38
CA VAL A 118 -14.37 -2.90 -0.05
C VAL A 118 -14.51 -1.43 -0.42
N ALA A 119 -15.63 -0.80 -0.05
CA ALA A 119 -15.92 0.58 -0.38
C ALA A 119 -14.87 1.53 0.23
N SER A 120 -14.52 1.31 1.50
CA SER A 120 -13.51 2.12 2.21
C SER A 120 -12.12 1.97 1.57
N TYR A 121 -11.71 0.74 1.25
CA TYR A 121 -10.42 0.47 0.61
C TYR A 121 -10.35 1.03 -0.82
N THR A 122 -11.45 0.95 -1.57
CA THR A 122 -11.55 1.53 -2.92
C THR A 122 -11.45 3.05 -2.87
N PHE A 123 -12.13 3.68 -1.89
CA PHE A 123 -12.07 5.12 -1.69
C PHE A 123 -10.64 5.57 -1.34
N GLU A 124 -10.02 4.92 -0.35
CA GLU A 124 -8.64 5.15 0.07
C GLU A 124 -7.69 5.14 -1.14
N ARG A 125 -7.78 4.09 -1.97
CA ARG A 125 -6.80 3.81 -3.02
C ARG A 125 -6.99 4.61 -4.30
N PHE A 126 -8.22 4.91 -4.71
CA PHE A 126 -8.49 5.51 -6.02
C PHE A 126 -9.02 6.95 -5.95
N PHE A 127 -9.62 7.35 -4.83
CA PHE A 127 -10.37 8.61 -4.76
C PHE A 127 -9.73 9.65 -3.84
N VAL A 128 -8.95 9.25 -2.82
CA VAL A 128 -8.37 10.19 -1.84
C VAL A 128 -7.56 11.31 -2.52
N GLU A 129 -6.69 10.99 -3.47
CA GLU A 129 -5.86 12.01 -4.15
C GLU A 129 -6.71 13.02 -4.92
N GLU A 130 -7.64 12.53 -5.74
CA GLU A 130 -8.54 13.36 -6.55
C GLU A 130 -9.47 14.21 -5.67
N PHE A 131 -9.94 13.64 -4.55
CA PHE A 131 -10.82 14.34 -3.61
C PHE A 131 -10.08 15.45 -2.86
N CYS A 132 -8.85 15.19 -2.42
CA CYS A 132 -7.98 16.21 -1.81
C CYS A 132 -7.71 17.35 -2.80
N TYR A 133 -7.38 17.01 -4.05
CA TYR A 133 -7.13 17.99 -5.11
C TYR A 133 -8.37 18.84 -5.40
N ARG A 134 -9.54 18.21 -5.55
CA ARG A 134 -10.78 18.88 -5.95
C ARG A 134 -11.37 19.79 -4.87
N TYR A 135 -11.27 19.39 -3.60
CA TYR A 135 -11.87 20.12 -2.48
C TYR A 135 -10.85 20.86 -1.61
N ASN A 136 -9.58 20.86 -2.00
CA ASN A 136 -8.47 21.51 -1.28
C ASN A 136 -8.39 21.08 0.19
N ILE A 137 -8.58 19.78 0.44
CA ILE A 137 -8.55 19.17 1.77
C ILE A 137 -7.12 18.70 2.07
N PRO A 138 -6.63 18.82 3.32
CA PRO A 138 -5.33 18.28 3.71
C PRO A 138 -5.27 16.76 3.48
N TYR A 139 -4.33 16.33 2.63
CA TYR A 139 -4.18 14.91 2.28
C TYR A 139 -3.91 14.02 3.49
N THR A 140 -3.08 14.49 4.43
CA THR A 140 -2.72 13.75 5.64
C THR A 140 -3.95 13.40 6.48
N ASP A 141 -4.85 14.37 6.63
CA ASP A 141 -6.02 14.23 7.50
C ASP A 141 -7.02 13.28 6.85
N LEU A 142 -7.32 13.48 5.54
CA LEU A 142 -8.24 12.61 4.81
C LEU A 142 -7.72 11.16 4.73
N MET A 143 -6.42 10.99 4.46
CA MET A 143 -5.79 9.68 4.41
C MET A 143 -5.88 8.95 5.75
N GLN A 144 -5.64 9.66 6.86
CA GLN A 144 -5.76 9.09 8.21
C GLN A 144 -7.19 8.62 8.50
N TYR A 145 -8.22 9.38 8.11
CA TYR A 145 -9.61 8.94 8.23
C TYR A 145 -9.89 7.69 7.38
N CYS A 146 -9.40 7.64 6.13
CA CYS A 146 -9.60 6.50 5.26
C CYS A 146 -8.98 5.22 5.82
N ILE A 147 -7.73 5.30 6.29
CA ILE A 147 -7.04 4.18 6.93
C ILE A 147 -7.81 3.71 8.17
N CYS A 148 -8.32 4.64 8.98
CA CYS A 148 -9.13 4.29 10.16
C CYS A 148 -10.42 3.55 9.78
N PHE A 149 -11.13 3.97 8.74
CA PHE A 149 -12.32 3.24 8.26
C PHE A 149 -11.96 1.85 7.76
N VAL A 150 -10.90 1.71 6.98
CA VAL A 150 -10.41 0.40 6.50
C VAL A 150 -10.09 -0.51 7.68
N GLU A 151 -9.42 -0.02 8.71
CA GLU A 151 -9.10 -0.77 9.91
C GLU A 151 -10.36 -1.23 10.67
N VAL A 152 -11.29 -0.31 10.95
CA VAL A 152 -12.55 -0.62 11.65
C VAL A 152 -13.35 -1.69 10.93
N PHE A 153 -13.50 -1.57 9.61
CA PHE A 153 -14.23 -2.56 8.83
C PHE A 153 -13.46 -3.87 8.66
N THR A 154 -12.12 -3.85 8.68
CA THR A 154 -11.30 -5.06 8.67
C THR A 154 -11.52 -5.86 9.96
N VAL A 155 -11.43 -5.21 11.11
CA VAL A 155 -11.66 -5.84 12.42
C VAL A 155 -13.11 -6.33 12.53
N SER A 156 -14.08 -5.53 12.06
CA SER A 156 -15.50 -5.93 12.09
C SER A 156 -15.78 -7.13 11.20
N THR A 157 -15.19 -7.17 10.01
CA THR A 157 -15.30 -8.30 9.08
C THR A 157 -14.68 -9.56 9.67
N LEU A 158 -13.49 -9.47 10.27
CA LEU A 158 -12.82 -10.61 10.93
C LEU A 158 -13.59 -11.14 12.14
N LYS A 159 -14.36 -10.30 12.83
CA LYS A 159 -15.19 -10.72 13.96
C LYS A 159 -16.43 -11.50 13.53
N GLU A 160 -16.94 -11.23 12.34
CA GLU A 160 -18.16 -11.88 11.80
C GLU A 160 -17.90 -13.16 11.01
N LEU A 161 -16.67 -13.36 10.55
CA LEU A 161 -16.21 -14.57 9.85
C LEU A 161 -15.96 -15.72 10.83
#